data_AF-A0A7K0DVB9-F1
#
_entry.id   AF-A0A7K0DVB9-F1
#
_cell.length_a   1.000
_cell.length_b   1.000
_cell.length_c   1.000
_cell.angle_alpha   90.00
_cell.angle_beta   90.00
_cell.angle_gamma   90.00
#
_symmetry.space_group_name_H-M   'P 1'
#
loop_
_entity.id
_entity.type
_entity.pdbx_description
1 polymer ?
#
loop_
_entity_poly.entity_id
_entity_poly.type
_entity_poly.pdbx_seq_one_letter_code
_entity_poly.pdbx_strand_id
1 'polypeptide(L)'
;MSRHAASEEESQPEAAEEPTKWSQTFRHWSITTTISIVSAVVGITGLLATLVINWDKLFDPAPSMSMKHDVFLKLPYGKQLDICVPFLKPRVDGFFARWRQDITDRAKGTPYETFIPSGGIAKLDDPNPVGQSILNLYYTVLDAARKAGDTDLGMNMVSCINPSDTGVIENVVASGGVDSPHAAIPVTAETRIYYNAVFAGKPVGASPSKIVQLRFPQNYFLEYQFSIVSGFSGHENRMWALTRGIRQGDSNWIDDLSAW
;
A
#
# COMPACT_ATOMS: atom_id res chain seq x y z
N MET A 1 -10.89 81.13 -42.89
CA MET A 1 -12.19 81.56 -43.45
C MET A 1 -12.19 81.21 -44.93
N SER A 2 -13.04 80.27 -45.34
CA SER A 2 -13.79 80.28 -46.60
C SER A 2 -14.34 78.88 -46.83
N ARG A 3 -15.65 78.79 -46.66
CA ARG A 3 -16.50 77.68 -47.07
C ARG A 3 -16.97 77.94 -48.50
N HIS A 4 -17.35 76.85 -49.18
CA HIS A 4 -18.33 76.78 -50.29
C HIS A 4 -17.90 77.43 -51.63
N ALA A 5 -18.25 76.93 -52.82
CA ALA A 5 -19.02 75.78 -53.27
C ALA A 5 -18.82 75.64 -54.80
N ALA A 6 -18.98 74.43 -55.34
CA ALA A 6 -19.45 74.14 -56.70
C ALA A 6 -19.81 72.65 -56.70
N SER A 7 -21.10 72.31 -56.54
CA SER A 7 -22.13 72.16 -57.58
C SER A 7 -21.92 70.88 -58.38
N GLU A 8 -22.92 70.01 -58.22
CA GLU A 8 -23.11 68.68 -58.78
C GLU A 8 -23.04 68.66 -60.31
N GLU A 9 -22.40 67.61 -60.84
CA GLU A 9 -22.74 67.06 -62.15
C GLU A 9 -22.92 65.54 -61.97
N GLU A 10 -24.13 65.09 -62.26
CA GLU A 10 -24.63 63.73 -62.10
C GLU A 10 -24.20 62.90 -63.33
N SER A 11 -23.38 61.87 -63.14
CA SER A 11 -23.21 60.80 -64.12
C SER A 11 -23.39 59.46 -63.44
N GLN A 12 -24.43 58.75 -63.88
CA GLN A 12 -24.94 57.47 -63.36
C GLN A 12 -23.87 56.41 -63.03
N PRO A 13 -24.17 55.54 -62.04
CA PRO A 13 -23.23 54.57 -61.51
C PRO A 13 -22.94 53.43 -62.47
N GLU A 14 -21.65 53.10 -62.55
CA GLU A 14 -21.09 51.83 -62.98
C GLU A 14 -21.85 50.68 -62.28
N ALA A 15 -22.38 49.75 -63.07
CA ALA A 15 -23.04 48.56 -62.56
C ALA A 15 -22.03 47.73 -61.76
N ALA A 16 -22.04 47.88 -60.44
CA ALA A 16 -21.46 46.90 -59.55
C ALA A 16 -22.27 45.61 -59.73
N GLU A 17 -21.71 44.63 -60.45
CA GLU A 17 -22.23 43.27 -60.46
C GLU A 17 -22.36 42.80 -59.02
N GLU A 18 -23.60 42.70 -58.54
CA GLU A 18 -23.88 42.09 -57.26
C GLU A 18 -23.33 40.66 -57.28
N PRO A 19 -22.57 40.23 -56.25
CA PRO A 19 -22.11 38.86 -56.18
C PRO A 19 -23.34 37.95 -56.16
N THR A 20 -23.54 37.20 -57.25
CA THR A 20 -24.67 36.28 -57.38
C THR A 20 -24.69 35.35 -56.16
N LYS A 21 -25.89 35.06 -55.62
CA LYS A 21 -26.11 34.22 -54.42
C LYS A 21 -25.31 32.90 -54.42
N TRP A 22 -24.98 32.39 -55.60
CA TRP A 22 -24.12 31.22 -55.81
C TRP A 22 -22.68 31.39 -55.30
N SER A 23 -22.05 32.56 -55.55
CA SER A 23 -20.68 32.87 -55.10
C SER A 23 -20.57 33.03 -53.57
N GLN A 24 -21.62 33.58 -52.94
CA GLN A 24 -21.69 33.70 -51.49
C GLN A 24 -21.90 32.34 -50.80
N THR A 25 -22.74 31.48 -51.39
CA THR A 25 -23.00 30.13 -50.87
C THR A 25 -21.75 29.25 -50.94
N PHE A 26 -21.00 29.32 -52.05
CA PHE A 26 -19.75 28.57 -52.20
C PHE A 26 -18.65 29.08 -51.26
N ARG A 27 -18.54 30.41 -51.09
CA ARG A 27 -17.64 31.02 -50.09
C ARG A 27 -17.99 30.56 -48.67
N HIS A 28 -19.27 30.59 -48.28
CA HIS A 28 -19.71 30.12 -46.97
C HIS A 28 -19.38 28.64 -46.74
N TRP A 29 -19.64 27.77 -47.72
CA TRP A 29 -19.31 26.34 -47.62
C TRP A 29 -17.80 26.09 -47.51
N SER A 30 -16.97 26.83 -48.25
CA SER A 30 -15.51 26.70 -48.18
C SER A 30 -14.94 27.13 -46.82
N ILE A 31 -15.48 28.20 -46.23
CA ILE A 31 -15.04 28.72 -44.94
C ILE A 31 -15.42 27.75 -43.81
N THR A 32 -16.66 27.25 -43.80
CA THR A 32 -17.13 26.31 -42.75
C THR A 32 -16.38 24.99 -42.80
N THR A 33 -16.07 24.49 -44.01
CA THR A 33 -15.28 23.27 -44.19
C THR A 33 -13.84 23.46 -43.69
N THR A 34 -13.22 24.61 -43.99
CA THR A 34 -11.85 24.92 -43.54
C THR A 34 -11.76 25.03 -42.02
N ILE A 35 -12.71 25.72 -41.39
CA ILE A 35 -12.78 25.83 -39.92
C ILE A 35 -12.96 24.45 -39.28
N SER A 36 -13.80 23.59 -39.89
CA SER A 36 -14.04 22.24 -39.38
C SER A 36 -12.78 21.38 -39.44
N ILE A 37 -12.01 21.44 -40.54
CA ILE A 37 -10.74 20.71 -40.70
C ILE A 37 -9.70 21.22 -39.71
N VAL A 38 -9.53 22.54 -39.59
CA VAL A 38 -8.56 23.12 -38.65
C VAL A 38 -8.92 22.74 -37.21
N SER A 39 -10.20 22.78 -36.84
CA SER A 39 -10.67 22.36 -35.52
C SER A 39 -10.42 20.88 -35.25
N ALA A 40 -10.63 20.02 -36.25
CA ALA A 40 -10.33 18.60 -36.14
C ALA A 40 -8.83 18.35 -35.96
N VAL A 41 -7.97 19.05 -36.73
CA VAL A 41 -6.51 18.93 -36.62
C VAL A 41 -6.02 19.42 -35.27
N VAL A 42 -6.49 20.58 -34.78
CA VAL A 42 -6.12 21.09 -33.46
C VAL A 42 -6.61 20.15 -32.35
N GLY A 43 -7.82 19.60 -32.47
CA GLY A 43 -8.36 18.61 -31.53
C GLY A 43 -7.54 17.32 -31.47
N ILE A 44 -7.18 16.76 -32.63
CA ILE A 44 -6.34 15.55 -32.72
C ILE A 44 -4.94 15.83 -32.18
N THR A 45 -4.33 16.97 -32.53
CA THR A 45 -2.98 17.33 -32.08
C THR A 45 -2.94 17.57 -30.57
N GLY A 46 -3.96 18.21 -30.01
CA GLY A 46 -4.11 18.38 -28.56
C GLY A 46 -4.29 17.05 -27.83
N LEU A 47 -5.05 16.12 -28.41
CA LEU A 47 -5.24 14.77 -27.85
C LEU A 47 -3.94 13.97 -27.87
N LEU A 48 -3.19 14.02 -28.98
CA LEU A 48 -1.87 13.38 -29.10
C LEU A 48 -0.84 13.99 -28.15
N ALA A 49 -0.78 15.32 -28.04
CA ALA A 49 0.10 15.98 -27.08
C ALA A 49 -0.23 15.59 -25.64
N THR A 50 -1.52 15.50 -25.30
CA THR A 50 -1.98 15.05 -23.97
C THR A 50 -1.60 13.60 -23.72
N LEU A 51 -1.67 12.74 -24.73
CA LEU A 51 -1.30 11.32 -24.65
C LEU A 51 0.21 11.14 -24.49
N VAL A 52 1.03 11.91 -25.22
CA VAL A 52 2.50 11.87 -25.11
C VAL A 52 2.97 12.43 -23.77
N ILE A 53 2.41 13.56 -23.33
CA ILE A 53 2.80 14.19 -22.05
C ILE A 53 2.39 13.34 -20.85
N ASN A 54 1.28 12.60 -20.95
CA ASN A 54 0.79 11.73 -19.89
C ASN A 54 1.11 10.26 -20.12
N TRP A 55 1.95 9.92 -21.10
CA TRP A 55 2.26 8.53 -21.45
C TRP A 55 2.80 7.76 -20.25
N ASP A 56 3.71 8.38 -19.50
CA ASP A 56 4.30 7.81 -18.30
C ASP A 56 3.30 7.65 -17.15
N LYS A 57 2.23 8.46 -17.12
CA LYS A 57 1.15 8.35 -16.10
C LYS A 57 0.06 7.35 -16.51
N LEU A 58 -0.12 7.13 -17.81
CA LEU A 58 -1.10 6.18 -18.37
C LEU A 58 -0.61 4.73 -18.28
N PHE A 59 0.71 4.52 -18.27
CA PHE A 59 1.33 3.19 -18.25
C PHE A 59 2.16 2.88 -17.01
N ASP A 60 2.15 3.73 -15.98
CA ASP A 60 2.71 3.33 -14.69
C ASP A 60 1.85 2.17 -14.15
N PRO A 61 2.38 0.93 -14.10
CA PRO A 61 1.59 -0.19 -13.62
C PRO A 61 1.08 0.16 -12.21
N ALA A 62 -0.22 -0.04 -12.00
CA ALA A 62 -0.82 0.23 -10.70
C ALA A 62 0.05 -0.40 -9.59
N PRO A 63 0.34 0.34 -8.50
CA PRO A 63 1.22 -0.16 -7.47
C PRO A 63 0.84 -1.56 -7.02
N SER A 64 1.82 -2.47 -6.98
CA SER A 64 1.61 -3.88 -6.68
C SER A 64 2.69 -4.40 -5.74
N MET A 65 2.43 -5.53 -5.06
CA MET A 65 3.40 -6.15 -4.17
C MET A 65 4.69 -6.60 -4.88
N SER A 66 4.65 -6.81 -6.20
CA SER A 66 5.80 -7.28 -7.00
C SER A 66 6.66 -6.15 -7.57
N MET A 67 6.37 -4.89 -7.22
CA MET A 67 7.24 -3.78 -7.62
C MET A 67 8.58 -3.84 -6.89
N LYS A 68 9.60 -3.18 -7.45
CA LYS A 68 10.91 -3.07 -6.80
C LYS A 68 10.79 -2.50 -5.39
N HIS A 69 11.56 -3.03 -4.46
CA HIS A 69 11.44 -2.66 -3.06
C HIS A 69 11.74 -1.19 -2.79
N ASP A 70 12.73 -0.63 -3.50
CA ASP A 70 13.07 0.78 -3.40
C ASP A 70 11.93 1.70 -3.88
N VAL A 71 11.09 1.22 -4.80
CA VAL A 71 9.89 1.93 -5.26
C VAL A 71 8.76 1.77 -4.25
N PHE A 72 8.59 0.56 -3.70
CA PHE A 72 7.59 0.28 -2.67
C PHE A 72 7.79 1.13 -1.41
N LEU A 73 9.03 1.26 -0.93
CA LEU A 73 9.36 2.06 0.26
C LEU A 73 9.11 3.56 0.09
N LYS A 74 9.09 4.07 -1.15
CA LYS A 74 8.75 5.47 -1.44
C LYS A 74 7.26 5.75 -1.28
N LEU A 75 6.41 4.72 -1.24
CA LEU A 75 4.99 4.89 -0.98
C LEU A 75 4.77 5.25 0.50
N PRO A 76 3.85 6.17 0.81
CA PRO A 76 3.40 6.35 2.19
C PRO A 76 2.93 5.01 2.78
N TYR A 77 3.22 4.76 4.05
CA TYR A 77 2.94 3.45 4.66
C TYR A 77 1.46 3.05 4.58
N GLY A 78 0.53 4.00 4.68
CA GLY A 78 -0.90 3.72 4.44
C GLY A 78 -1.18 3.15 3.04
N LYS A 79 -0.50 3.63 2.01
CA LYS A 79 -0.61 3.10 0.64
C LYS A 79 0.08 1.75 0.51
N GLN A 80 1.19 1.52 1.23
CA GLN A 80 1.79 0.19 1.31
C GLN A 80 0.77 -0.81 1.87
N LEU A 81 0.08 -0.48 2.97
CA LEU A 81 -0.93 -1.35 3.57
C LEU A 81 -2.12 -1.66 2.67
N ASP A 82 -2.59 -0.67 1.88
CA ASP A 82 -3.65 -0.90 0.90
C ASP A 82 -3.27 -1.92 -0.18
N ILE A 83 -1.98 -2.13 -0.42
CA ILE A 83 -1.44 -3.16 -1.32
C ILE A 83 -1.18 -4.46 -0.56
N CYS A 84 -0.60 -4.37 0.64
CA CYS A 84 -0.20 -5.50 1.48
C CYS A 84 -1.38 -6.35 1.94
N VAL A 85 -2.41 -5.72 2.52
CA VAL A 85 -3.48 -6.44 3.23
C VAL A 85 -4.26 -7.34 2.27
N PRO A 86 -4.73 -6.87 1.10
CA PRO A 86 -5.39 -7.74 0.12
C PRO A 86 -4.50 -8.88 -0.38
N PHE A 87 -3.18 -8.65 -0.47
CA PHE A 87 -2.23 -9.65 -0.93
C PHE A 87 -1.93 -10.72 0.13
N LEU A 88 -1.78 -10.33 1.40
CA LEU A 88 -1.42 -11.21 2.51
C LEU A 88 -2.61 -12.02 3.02
N LYS A 89 -3.82 -11.44 3.05
CA LYS A 89 -5.03 -12.09 3.58
C LYS A 89 -5.25 -13.52 3.07
N PRO A 90 -5.33 -13.79 1.75
CA PRO A 90 -5.52 -15.15 1.26
C PRO A 90 -4.33 -16.08 1.55
N ARG A 91 -3.11 -15.53 1.68
CA ARG A 91 -1.90 -16.33 1.97
C ARG A 91 -1.85 -16.78 3.41
N VAL A 92 -2.18 -15.90 4.35
CA VAL A 92 -2.28 -16.21 5.78
C VAL A 92 -3.37 -17.26 6.01
N ASP A 93 -4.54 -17.08 5.40
CA ASP A 93 -5.65 -18.03 5.49
C ASP A 93 -5.25 -19.41 4.94
N GLY A 94 -4.58 -19.44 3.78
CA GLY A 94 -4.10 -20.67 3.16
C GLY A 94 -2.98 -21.36 3.96
N PHE A 95 -2.09 -20.60 4.61
CA PHE A 95 -1.04 -21.15 5.46
C PHE A 95 -1.64 -21.84 6.70
N PHE A 96 -2.65 -21.21 7.31
CA PHE A 96 -3.35 -21.76 8.46
C PHE A 96 -4.09 -23.07 8.14
N ALA A 97 -4.72 -23.16 6.97
CA ALA A 97 -5.36 -24.38 6.52
C ALA A 97 -4.37 -25.53 6.35
N ARG A 98 -3.24 -25.28 5.67
CA ARG A 98 -2.16 -26.28 5.49
C ARG A 98 -1.60 -26.73 6.82
N TRP A 99 -1.36 -25.81 7.73
CA TRP A 99 -0.82 -26.15 9.03
C TRP A 99 -1.75 -27.04 9.86
N ARG A 100 -3.04 -26.73 9.92
CA ARG A 100 -4.02 -27.60 10.59
C ARG A 100 -4.03 -29.00 9.99
N GLN A 101 -3.89 -29.09 8.67
CA GLN A 101 -3.79 -30.37 7.98
C GLN A 101 -2.51 -31.12 8.39
N ASP A 102 -1.35 -30.46 8.37
CA ASP A 102 -0.07 -31.05 8.78
C ASP A 102 -0.08 -31.50 10.26
N ILE A 103 -0.70 -30.72 11.14
CA ILE A 103 -0.93 -31.10 12.54
C ILE A 103 -1.76 -32.39 12.59
N THR A 104 -2.89 -32.42 11.89
CA THR A 104 -3.83 -33.54 11.89
C THR A 104 -3.20 -34.82 11.33
N ASP A 105 -2.41 -34.69 10.26
CA ASP A 105 -1.76 -35.82 9.61
C ASP A 105 -0.59 -36.37 10.45
N ARG A 106 0.13 -35.51 11.17
CA ARG A 106 1.27 -35.91 12.04
C ARG A 106 0.86 -36.29 13.47
N ALA A 107 -0.30 -35.83 13.95
CA ALA A 107 -0.88 -36.24 15.24
C ALA A 107 -1.33 -37.71 15.25
N LYS A 108 -1.41 -38.38 14.09
CA LYS A 108 -1.69 -39.82 13.96
C LYS A 108 -0.54 -40.76 14.42
N GLY A 109 0.36 -40.31 15.29
CA GLY A 109 1.47 -41.16 15.76
C GLY A 109 2.46 -40.58 16.79
N THR A 110 2.34 -39.30 17.18
CA THR A 110 3.28 -38.68 18.14
C THR A 110 2.54 -37.71 19.08
N PRO A 111 2.86 -37.63 20.39
CA PRO A 111 2.21 -36.68 21.30
C PRO A 111 2.53 -35.25 20.89
N TYR A 112 1.53 -34.57 20.34
CA TYR A 112 1.67 -33.33 19.57
C TYR A 112 1.63 -32.05 20.44
N GLU A 113 1.52 -32.18 21.77
CA GLU A 113 1.35 -31.06 22.70
C GLU A 113 2.51 -30.04 22.69
N THR A 114 3.65 -30.38 22.10
CA THR A 114 4.82 -29.50 22.00
C THR A 114 4.90 -28.67 20.72
N PHE A 115 4.07 -28.95 19.69
CA PHE A 115 4.19 -28.32 18.36
C PHE A 115 2.95 -27.56 17.88
N ILE A 116 1.89 -27.46 18.69
CA ILE A 116 0.81 -26.50 18.45
C ILE A 116 1.19 -25.21 19.18
N PRO A 117 1.49 -24.12 18.48
CA PRO A 117 1.51 -22.79 19.04
C PRO A 117 0.15 -22.57 19.69
N SER A 118 0.20 -22.47 21.00
CA SER A 118 -0.93 -22.06 21.80
C SER A 118 -1.55 -20.81 21.18
N GLY A 119 -2.88 -20.73 21.11
CA GLY A 119 -3.59 -19.52 20.67
C GLY A 119 -3.84 -19.33 19.16
N GLY A 120 -3.36 -20.21 18.26
CA GLY A 120 -3.68 -20.12 16.81
C GLY A 120 -3.01 -18.94 16.08
N ILE A 121 -3.50 -18.55 14.90
CA ILE A 121 -3.02 -17.37 14.13
C ILE A 121 -4.09 -16.28 14.18
N ALA A 122 -3.71 -15.06 14.54
CA ALA A 122 -4.61 -13.91 14.49
C ALA A 122 -5.03 -13.61 13.04
N LYS A 123 -6.28 -13.22 12.82
CA LYS A 123 -6.62 -12.52 11.56
C LYS A 123 -5.83 -11.22 11.49
N LEU A 124 -5.54 -10.73 10.28
CA LEU A 124 -4.82 -9.47 10.10
C LEU A 124 -5.44 -8.34 10.93
N ASP A 125 -6.77 -8.24 10.90
CA ASP A 125 -7.58 -7.19 11.54
C ASP A 125 -8.26 -7.64 12.84
N ASP A 126 -7.81 -8.73 13.48
CA ASP A 126 -8.39 -9.20 14.73
C ASP A 126 -8.40 -8.06 15.77
N PRO A 127 -9.57 -7.67 16.32
CA PRO A 127 -9.62 -6.57 17.28
C PRO A 127 -9.10 -6.96 18.67
N ASN A 128 -9.00 -8.25 18.99
CA ASN A 128 -8.56 -8.71 20.30
C ASN A 128 -7.73 -10.01 20.28
N PRO A 129 -6.60 -10.04 19.55
CA PRO A 129 -5.76 -11.23 19.50
C PRO A 129 -4.95 -11.42 20.78
N VAL A 130 -4.73 -12.68 21.14
CA VAL A 130 -3.75 -13.08 22.15
C VAL A 130 -2.35 -12.89 21.59
N GLY A 131 -1.37 -12.53 22.42
CA GLY A 131 -0.02 -12.19 22.00
C GLY A 131 0.64 -13.31 21.20
N GLN A 132 0.42 -14.56 21.59
CA GLN A 132 0.94 -15.71 20.85
C GLN A 132 0.35 -15.79 19.44
N SER A 133 -0.93 -15.43 19.24
CA SER A 133 -1.57 -15.48 17.91
C SER A 133 -1.11 -14.34 17.00
N ILE A 134 -0.81 -13.16 17.55
CA ILE A 134 -0.16 -12.05 16.83
C ILE A 134 1.25 -12.47 16.41
N LEU A 135 2.01 -13.08 17.32
CA LEU A 135 3.38 -13.51 17.03
C LEU A 135 3.40 -14.58 15.93
N ASN A 136 2.45 -15.52 15.96
CA ASN A 136 2.32 -16.53 14.92
C ASN A 136 1.96 -15.90 13.56
N LEU A 137 1.07 -14.89 13.54
CA LEU A 137 0.79 -14.10 12.33
C LEU A 137 2.06 -13.44 11.79
N TYR A 138 2.83 -12.76 12.65
CA TYR A 138 4.08 -12.11 12.29
C TYR A 138 5.06 -13.08 11.62
N TYR A 139 5.33 -14.22 12.26
CA TYR A 139 6.22 -15.24 11.70
C TYR A 139 5.69 -15.89 10.42
N THR A 140 4.37 -16.06 10.30
CA THR A 140 3.75 -16.58 9.07
C THR A 140 4.02 -15.66 7.88
N VAL A 141 3.92 -14.34 8.07
CA VAL A 141 4.23 -13.38 7.01
C VAL A 141 5.73 -13.38 6.70
N LEU A 142 6.60 -13.49 7.71
CA LEU A 142 8.04 -13.64 7.48
C LEU A 142 8.41 -14.89 6.68
N ASP A 143 7.79 -16.02 6.96
CA ASP A 143 8.04 -17.24 6.20
C ASP A 143 7.51 -17.15 4.77
N ALA A 144 6.34 -16.52 4.59
CA ALA A 144 5.82 -16.23 3.25
C ALA A 144 6.77 -15.33 2.46
N ALA A 145 7.35 -14.31 3.11
CA ALA A 145 8.34 -13.43 2.51
C ALA A 145 9.60 -14.18 2.08
N ARG A 146 10.14 -15.04 2.94
CA ARG A 146 11.32 -15.89 2.65
C ARG A 146 11.11 -16.88 1.51
N LYS A 147 9.86 -17.27 1.25
CA LYS A 147 9.48 -18.22 0.18
C LYS A 147 8.99 -17.53 -1.09
N ALA A 148 8.98 -16.21 -1.14
CA ALA A 148 8.40 -15.46 -2.26
C ALA A 148 9.06 -15.78 -3.61
N GLY A 149 10.29 -16.31 -3.61
CA GLY A 149 11.09 -16.61 -4.81
C GLY A 149 11.66 -15.36 -5.48
N ASP A 150 10.95 -14.25 -5.37
CA ASP A 150 11.38 -12.90 -5.73
C ASP A 150 11.79 -12.12 -4.48
N THR A 151 12.99 -11.53 -4.51
CA THR A 151 13.59 -10.85 -3.34
C THR A 151 12.85 -9.56 -3.02
N ASP A 152 12.47 -8.77 -4.03
CA ASP A 152 11.74 -7.51 -3.84
C ASP A 152 10.36 -7.77 -3.23
N LEU A 153 9.65 -8.78 -3.73
CA LEU A 153 8.37 -9.21 -3.19
C LEU A 153 8.49 -9.64 -1.73
N GLY A 154 9.53 -10.41 -1.38
CA GLY A 154 9.82 -10.81 -0.01
C GLY A 154 10.07 -9.59 0.89
N MET A 155 10.95 -8.68 0.47
CA MET A 155 11.24 -7.45 1.23
C MET A 155 10.00 -6.56 1.40
N ASN A 156 9.14 -6.45 0.38
CA ASN A 156 7.88 -5.73 0.47
C ASN A 156 6.95 -6.32 1.54
N MET A 157 6.81 -7.65 1.59
CA MET A 157 6.04 -8.32 2.65
C MET A 157 6.61 -8.04 4.06
N VAL A 158 7.93 -8.01 4.21
CA VAL A 158 8.58 -7.68 5.50
C VAL A 158 8.29 -6.24 5.89
N SER A 159 8.33 -5.29 4.96
CA SER A 159 7.99 -3.89 5.24
C SER A 159 6.53 -3.70 5.64
N CYS A 160 5.61 -4.52 5.11
CA CYS A 160 4.21 -4.50 5.54
C CYS A 160 4.07 -4.73 7.05
N ILE A 161 4.84 -5.67 7.62
CA ILE A 161 4.73 -6.06 9.04
C ILE A 161 5.71 -5.34 9.95
N ASN A 162 6.67 -4.60 9.39
CA ASN A 162 7.66 -3.80 10.09
C ASN A 162 7.67 -2.36 9.51
N PRO A 163 6.71 -1.50 9.87
CA PRO A 163 6.64 -0.10 9.43
C PRO A 163 7.86 0.74 9.79
N SER A 164 8.63 0.27 10.77
CA SER A 164 9.81 0.95 11.27
C SER A 164 11.01 0.11 10.93
N ASP A 165 12.13 0.77 10.64
CA ASP A 165 13.44 0.14 10.62
C ASP A 165 13.80 -0.31 12.05
N THR A 166 13.19 -1.41 12.49
CA THR A 166 13.41 -2.03 13.80
C THR A 166 14.77 -2.72 13.89
N GLY A 167 15.63 -2.59 12.86
CA GLY A 167 16.87 -3.34 12.72
C GLY A 167 16.66 -4.85 12.48
N VAL A 168 15.41 -5.30 12.39
CA VAL A 168 15.04 -6.71 12.17
C VAL A 168 15.00 -7.05 10.67
N ILE A 169 14.90 -6.05 9.79
CA ILE A 169 14.45 -6.22 8.39
C ILE A 169 15.49 -6.91 7.49
N GLU A 170 16.78 -6.57 7.61
CA GLU A 170 17.78 -6.98 6.61
C GLU A 170 18.20 -8.46 6.72
N ASN A 171 18.13 -9.08 7.89
CA ASN A 171 18.57 -10.48 8.08
C ASN A 171 17.47 -11.53 7.82
N VAL A 172 16.25 -11.12 7.49
CA VAL A 172 15.10 -12.04 7.48
C VAL A 172 14.90 -12.75 6.16
N VAL A 173 15.17 -12.11 5.02
CA VAL A 173 14.92 -12.70 3.68
C VAL A 173 16.05 -13.66 3.25
N ALA A 174 17.25 -13.53 3.82
CA ALA A 174 18.40 -14.38 3.48
C ALA A 174 18.33 -15.81 4.04
N SER A 175 17.58 -16.02 5.12
CA SER A 175 17.35 -17.35 5.70
C SER A 175 16.13 -17.98 5.02
N GLY A 176 16.31 -19.00 4.18
CA GLY A 176 15.20 -19.70 3.51
C GLY A 176 14.04 -20.03 4.47
N GLY A 177 12.81 -19.89 4.00
CA GLY A 177 11.61 -20.09 4.83
C GLY A 177 11.38 -21.56 5.17
N VAL A 178 10.63 -21.84 6.24
CA VAL A 178 10.37 -23.21 6.72
C VAL A 178 8.94 -23.63 6.35
N ASP A 179 8.74 -24.82 5.77
CA ASP A 179 7.41 -25.40 5.45
C ASP A 179 6.69 -25.98 6.67
N SER A 180 7.43 -26.23 7.73
CA SER A 180 6.90 -26.68 9.00
C SER A 180 6.61 -25.49 9.92
N PRO A 181 5.69 -25.67 10.88
CA PRO A 181 5.39 -24.65 11.88
C PRO A 181 6.65 -24.39 12.70
N HIS A 182 7.01 -23.12 12.91
CA HIS A 182 8.07 -22.81 13.88
C HIS A 182 7.67 -23.39 15.23
N ALA A 183 8.64 -24.03 15.91
CA ALA A 183 8.50 -24.28 17.33
C ALA A 183 8.20 -22.92 17.98
N ALA A 184 7.03 -22.79 18.61
CA ALA A 184 6.57 -21.50 19.10
C ALA A 184 7.63 -20.92 20.04
N ILE A 185 8.12 -19.70 19.74
CA ILE A 185 8.75 -18.90 20.78
C ILE A 185 7.61 -18.55 21.73
N PRO A 186 7.65 -19.05 22.99
CA PRO A 186 6.52 -18.87 23.88
C PRO A 186 6.46 -17.41 24.31
N VAL A 187 5.26 -16.84 24.21
CA VAL A 187 4.94 -15.58 24.87
C VAL A 187 4.87 -15.86 26.37
N THR A 188 5.76 -15.22 27.14
CA THR A 188 5.87 -15.40 28.59
C THR A 188 4.98 -14.44 29.36
N ALA A 189 4.73 -13.26 28.80
CA ALA A 189 3.82 -12.25 29.34
C ALA A 189 3.29 -11.37 28.21
N GLU A 190 2.12 -10.76 28.41
CA GLU A 190 1.55 -9.79 27.49
C GLU A 190 0.75 -8.74 28.25
N THR A 191 0.54 -7.59 27.62
CA THR A 191 -0.29 -6.51 28.15
C THR A 191 -1.74 -6.69 27.71
N ARG A 192 -2.66 -5.94 28.32
CA ARG A 192 -3.97 -5.67 27.70
C ARG A 192 -3.78 -4.80 26.45
N ILE A 193 -4.83 -4.70 25.64
CA ILE A 193 -4.84 -3.71 24.55
C ILE A 193 -4.87 -2.31 25.17
N TYR A 194 -3.94 -1.46 24.74
CA TYR A 194 -3.80 -0.10 25.23
C TYR A 194 -3.78 0.92 24.09
N TYR A 195 -3.98 2.19 24.46
CA TYR A 195 -4.06 3.34 23.58
C TYR A 195 -3.34 4.52 24.22
N ASN A 196 -2.78 5.42 23.40
CA ASN A 196 -2.18 6.68 23.84
C ASN A 196 -1.10 6.54 24.94
N ALA A 197 -0.45 5.38 25.03
CA ALA A 197 0.64 5.15 25.96
C ALA A 197 2.00 5.39 25.30
N VAL A 198 3.05 5.40 26.12
CA VAL A 198 4.45 5.50 25.69
C VAL A 198 5.12 4.15 25.95
N PHE A 199 5.77 3.62 24.93
CA PHE A 199 6.61 2.43 25.04
C PHE A 199 7.91 2.66 24.26
N ALA A 200 9.03 2.17 24.80
CA ALA A 200 10.36 2.40 24.24
C ALA A 200 10.64 3.90 23.94
N GLY A 201 10.16 4.80 24.82
CA GLY A 201 10.32 6.24 24.68
C GLY A 201 9.52 6.90 23.54
N LYS A 202 8.61 6.16 22.87
CA LYS A 202 7.79 6.69 21.77
C LYS A 202 6.29 6.56 22.07
N PRO A 203 5.48 7.60 21.78
CA PRO A 203 4.04 7.52 21.91
C PRO A 203 3.46 6.62 20.82
N VAL A 204 2.47 5.82 21.20
CA VAL A 204 1.73 4.90 20.31
C VAL A 204 0.55 5.58 19.61
N GLY A 205 0.05 6.68 20.18
CA GLY A 205 -1.13 7.38 19.67
C GLY A 205 -2.41 6.55 19.81
N ALA A 206 -3.41 6.84 18.99
CA ALA A 206 -4.75 6.25 19.10
C ALA A 206 -4.89 4.81 18.52
N SER A 207 -3.80 4.22 18.03
CA SER A 207 -3.83 2.86 17.49
C SER A 207 -3.89 1.81 18.61
N PRO A 208 -4.84 0.84 18.55
CA PRO A 208 -4.83 -0.31 19.44
C PRO A 208 -3.47 -0.99 19.41
N SER A 209 -2.87 -1.19 20.57
CA SER A 209 -1.53 -1.79 20.68
C SER A 209 -1.44 -2.78 21.82
N LYS A 210 -0.47 -3.67 21.72
CA LYS A 210 -0.18 -4.72 22.71
C LYS A 210 1.32 -4.97 22.74
N ILE A 211 1.87 -5.15 23.94
CA ILE A 211 3.25 -5.62 24.11
C ILE A 211 3.21 -7.11 24.41
N VAL A 212 4.10 -7.86 23.76
CA VAL A 212 4.32 -9.28 24.02
C VAL A 212 5.76 -9.49 24.43
N GLN A 213 5.98 -10.24 25.51
CA GLN A 213 7.30 -10.64 25.95
C GLN A 213 7.62 -12.04 25.48
N LEU A 214 8.83 -12.20 24.96
CA LEU A 214 9.37 -13.43 24.43
C LEU A 214 10.58 -13.85 25.24
N ARG A 215 10.72 -15.14 25.48
CA ARG A 215 11.95 -15.74 26.02
C ARG A 215 12.69 -16.49 24.93
N PHE A 216 13.93 -16.10 24.67
CA PHE A 216 14.78 -16.79 23.70
C PHE A 216 15.60 -17.91 24.36
N PRO A 217 16.06 -18.93 23.61
CA PRO A 217 16.80 -20.08 24.15
C PRO A 217 18.09 -19.72 24.92
N GLN A 218 18.66 -18.55 24.64
CA GLN A 218 19.86 -18.03 25.32
C GLN A 218 19.53 -17.29 26.63
N ASN A 219 18.32 -17.45 27.18
CA ASN A 219 17.84 -16.82 28.42
C ASN A 219 17.86 -15.29 28.43
N TYR A 220 17.71 -14.65 27.27
CA TYR A 220 17.37 -13.22 27.21
C TYR A 220 15.90 -13.04 26.84
N PHE A 221 15.33 -11.92 27.29
CA PHE A 221 13.95 -11.56 27.03
C PHE A 221 13.89 -10.36 26.08
N LEU A 222 12.88 -10.36 25.21
CA LEU A 222 12.53 -9.23 24.35
C LEU A 222 11.07 -8.85 24.58
N GLU A 223 10.79 -7.55 24.49
CA GLU A 223 9.44 -7.01 24.49
C GLU A 223 9.15 -6.38 23.13
N TYR A 224 8.11 -6.87 22.47
CA TYR A 224 7.68 -6.42 21.16
C TYR A 224 6.33 -5.74 21.24
N GLN A 225 6.27 -4.50 20.74
CA GLN A 225 5.01 -3.79 20.55
C GLN A 225 4.45 -4.10 19.17
N PHE A 226 3.26 -4.69 19.18
CA PHE A 226 2.41 -4.80 18.01
C PHE A 226 1.32 -3.73 18.07
N SER A 227 1.04 -3.11 16.93
CA SER A 227 -0.01 -2.09 16.80
C SER A 227 -0.87 -2.38 15.57
N ILE A 228 -2.18 -2.12 15.67
CA ILE A 228 -3.06 -2.07 14.50
C ILE A 228 -2.74 -0.81 13.70
N VAL A 229 -2.22 -1.02 12.50
CA VAL A 229 -1.93 0.01 11.51
C VAL A 229 -2.95 -0.06 10.37
N SER A 230 -3.29 1.08 9.78
CA SER A 230 -4.34 1.19 8.77
C SER A 230 -3.84 1.80 7.48
N GLY A 231 -4.32 1.26 6.36
CA GLY A 231 -4.17 1.85 5.04
C GLY A 231 -5.03 3.10 4.84
N PHE A 232 -4.92 3.73 3.68
CA PHE A 232 -5.74 4.92 3.36
C PHE A 232 -7.17 4.55 3.00
N SER A 233 -7.41 3.32 2.55
CA SER A 233 -8.77 2.81 2.28
C SER A 233 -9.56 2.51 3.56
N GLY A 234 -9.04 2.87 4.73
CA GLY A 234 -9.76 2.87 6.01
C GLY A 234 -9.78 1.51 6.70
N HIS A 235 -10.93 1.16 7.29
CA HIS A 235 -11.03 0.04 8.22
C HIS A 235 -10.81 -1.36 7.61
N GLU A 236 -10.86 -1.48 6.28
CA GLU A 236 -10.75 -2.76 5.57
C GLU A 236 -9.30 -3.24 5.43
N ASN A 237 -8.36 -2.30 5.33
CA ASN A 237 -6.94 -2.59 5.14
C ASN A 237 -6.16 -2.29 6.42
N ARG A 238 -6.42 -3.12 7.45
CA ARG A 238 -5.75 -3.01 8.74
C ARG A 238 -4.99 -4.28 9.06
N MET A 239 -3.86 -4.11 9.74
CA MET A 239 -3.11 -5.26 10.24
C MET A 239 -2.36 -4.98 11.52
N TRP A 240 -2.11 -6.03 12.30
CA TRP A 240 -1.10 -6.01 13.35
C TRP A 240 0.31 -5.99 12.75
N ALA A 241 1.08 -4.97 13.09
CA ALA A 241 2.46 -4.81 12.67
C ALA A 241 3.39 -4.61 13.87
N LEU A 242 4.61 -5.12 13.79
CA LEU A 242 5.66 -4.90 14.78
C LEU A 242 6.19 -3.48 14.62
N THR A 243 5.89 -2.64 15.61
CA THR A 243 6.26 -1.23 15.57
C THR A 243 7.49 -0.93 16.41
N ARG A 244 7.74 -1.68 17.49
CA ARG A 244 8.90 -1.48 18.38
C ARG A 244 9.35 -2.80 18.98
N GLY A 245 10.62 -2.84 19.36
CA GLY A 245 11.17 -3.88 20.21
C GLY A 245 12.21 -3.31 21.16
N ILE A 246 12.28 -3.86 22.37
CA ILE A 246 13.34 -3.59 23.35
C ILE A 246 13.84 -4.89 23.95
N ARG A 247 15.06 -4.87 24.46
CA ARG A 247 15.71 -6.00 25.12
C ARG A 247 15.72 -5.78 26.63
N GLN A 248 15.67 -6.88 27.37
CA GLN A 248 15.86 -6.84 28.82
C GLN A 248 17.16 -6.09 29.17
N GLY A 249 17.05 -5.14 30.10
CA GLY A 249 18.13 -4.25 30.49
C GLY A 249 18.10 -2.86 29.81
N ASP A 250 17.24 -2.65 28.81
CA ASP A 250 16.97 -1.31 28.27
C ASP A 250 16.26 -0.45 29.33
N SER A 251 16.53 0.87 29.34
CA SER A 251 15.94 1.80 30.33
C SER A 251 14.42 1.92 30.27
N ASN A 252 13.80 1.44 29.19
CA ASN A 252 12.36 1.45 28.97
C ASN A 252 11.71 0.07 29.18
N TRP A 253 12.45 -0.90 29.72
CA TRP A 253 11.97 -2.24 30.02
C TRP A 253 10.82 -2.23 31.04
N ILE A 254 9.84 -3.12 30.86
CA ILE A 254 8.69 -3.25 31.77
C ILE A 254 8.80 -4.57 32.53
N ASP A 255 9.10 -4.51 33.83
CA ASP A 255 9.31 -5.73 34.64
C ASP A 255 8.04 -6.59 34.79
N ASP A 256 6.87 -5.96 34.87
CA ASP A 256 5.58 -6.65 34.95
C ASP A 256 4.59 -6.13 33.90
N LEU A 257 4.61 -6.75 32.72
CA LEU A 257 3.68 -6.43 31.63
C LEU A 257 2.23 -6.74 31.96
N SER A 258 1.95 -7.68 32.87
CA SER A 258 0.58 -8.07 33.19
C SER A 258 -0.15 -7.00 34.01
N ALA A 259 0.61 -6.17 34.72
CA ALA A 259 0.14 -5.02 35.47
C ALA A 259 0.07 -3.72 34.65
N TRP A 260 0.54 -3.75 33.40
CA TRP A 260 0.62 -2.60 32.49
C TRP A 260 -0.54 -2.56 31.49
#